data_AF-A0A1E7FU50-F1
#
_entry.id   AF-A0A1E7FU50-F1
#
_cell.length_a   1.000
_cell.length_b   1.000
_cell.length_c   1.000
_cell.angle_alpha   90.00
_cell.angle_beta   90.00
_cell.angle_gamma   90.00
#
_symmetry.space_group_name_H-M   'P 1'
#
loop_
_entity.id
_entity.type
_entity.pdbx_description
1 polymer ?
#
loop_
_entity_poly.entity_id
_entity_poly.type
_entity_poly.pdbx_seq_one_letter_code
_entity_poly.pdbx_strand_id
1 'polypeptide(L)'
;MDTLTQTIKIARRVILTVGSGDGSQQASIFRSGHRNIVVTFFDSEATVKSKYPRNDIDFLRSQSITTLFGVDATKLHDHSVLKEMSFDIIPFTFPHTGVANYALGVKGPNPAGIESNRKLIGDFLKSAQHILTDNGEIVVTLKTSAPYDRWDFPNFTTYDIEPKSHHNFQDELFPGYVHVSTERHSQGIRVKNGAAETFVFSRKKVNDKEDGGETPNNDLATFKLSIKFIPMNDEDVENFVSETLKEVVYFNRKNLNVLDIRRRFPEAIRPDTRQLNRVLYDMESSGRLKKGPPKKSNRKPTWCLVHRSSRSSIGGKASSLHSPTPETILLSTVQHDEHTLDMM
;
A
#
# COMPACT_ATOMS: atom_id res chain seq x y z
N MET A 1 -8.45 -23.17 27.85
CA MET A 1 -6.97 -23.18 27.79
C MET A 1 -6.48 -22.08 28.72
N ASP A 2 -5.50 -22.32 29.58
CA ASP A 2 -5.00 -21.27 30.47
C ASP A 2 -4.20 -20.22 29.69
N THR A 3 -4.11 -19.01 30.27
CA THR A 3 -3.50 -17.83 29.64
C THR A 3 -2.05 -18.06 29.22
N LEU A 4 -1.27 -18.81 30.01
CA LEU A 4 0.13 -19.08 29.71
C LEU A 4 0.24 -20.00 28.49
N THR A 5 -0.57 -21.05 28.42
CA THR A 5 -0.58 -21.95 27.27
C THR A 5 -1.04 -21.24 25.99
N GLN A 6 -2.04 -20.35 26.07
CA GLN A 6 -2.44 -19.52 24.92
C GLN A 6 -1.32 -18.58 24.48
N THR A 7 -0.60 -17.97 25.43
CA THR A 7 0.54 -17.08 25.15
C THR A 7 1.67 -17.83 24.44
N ILE A 8 2.05 -19.01 24.93
CA ILE A 8 3.08 -19.86 24.32
C ILE A 8 2.67 -20.28 22.91
N LYS A 9 1.40 -20.65 22.71
CA LYS A 9 0.88 -20.98 21.38
C LYS A 9 0.98 -19.81 20.41
N ILE A 10 0.56 -18.61 20.83
CA ILE A 10 0.67 -17.39 20.01
C ILE A 10 2.14 -17.10 19.66
N ALA A 11 3.03 -17.18 20.65
CA ALA A 11 4.47 -16.92 20.46
C ALA A 11 5.16 -17.92 19.52
N ARG A 12 4.59 -19.12 19.37
CA ARG A 12 5.13 -20.18 18.50
C ARG A 12 4.56 -20.18 17.08
N ARG A 13 3.54 -19.38 16.78
CA ARG A 13 2.90 -19.39 15.46
C ARG A 13 3.92 -19.22 14.34
N VAL A 14 3.82 -20.06 13.32
CA VAL A 14 4.69 -20.01 12.13
C VAL A 14 3.98 -19.28 11.00
N ILE A 15 4.63 -18.27 10.42
CA ILE A 15 4.08 -17.39 9.39
C ILE A 15 4.75 -17.65 8.04
N LEU A 16 3.96 -17.82 6.98
CA LEU A 16 4.44 -17.80 5.59
C LEU A 16 3.90 -16.56 4.88
N THR A 17 4.74 -15.57 4.61
CA THR A 17 4.32 -14.41 3.83
C THR A 17 4.50 -14.66 2.34
N VAL A 18 3.49 -14.31 1.54
CA VAL A 18 3.42 -14.61 0.12
C VAL A 18 3.42 -13.33 -0.71
N GLY A 19 4.31 -13.25 -1.70
CA GLY A 19 4.40 -12.11 -2.61
C GLY A 19 4.85 -10.82 -1.90
N SER A 20 5.92 -10.89 -1.11
CA SER A 20 6.33 -9.87 -0.13
C SER A 20 6.78 -8.50 -0.67
N GLY A 21 6.70 -8.23 -1.98
CA GLY A 21 7.00 -6.92 -2.55
C GLY A 21 8.44 -6.45 -2.27
N ASP A 22 8.59 -5.39 -1.47
CA ASP A 22 9.89 -4.85 -1.03
C ASP A 22 10.38 -5.43 0.32
N GLY A 23 9.60 -6.29 0.97
CA GLY A 23 9.93 -6.91 2.26
C GLY A 23 9.66 -6.05 3.50
N SER A 24 9.18 -4.82 3.35
CA SER A 24 9.04 -3.87 4.47
C SER A 24 7.99 -4.29 5.51
N GLN A 25 6.89 -4.91 5.07
CA GLN A 25 5.89 -5.48 5.97
C GLN A 25 6.50 -6.61 6.81
N GLN A 26 7.29 -7.48 6.19
CA GLN A 26 7.93 -8.63 6.83
C GLN A 26 8.99 -8.17 7.83
N ALA A 27 9.76 -7.15 7.48
CA ALA A 27 10.71 -6.54 8.40
C ALA A 27 10.00 -5.94 9.62
N SER A 28 8.82 -5.32 9.42
CA SER A 28 8.00 -4.84 10.54
C SER A 28 7.48 -5.97 11.44
N ILE A 29 7.00 -7.09 10.87
CA ILE A 29 6.57 -8.27 11.64
C ILE A 29 7.73 -8.81 12.49
N PHE A 30 8.93 -8.87 11.92
CA PHE A 30 10.10 -9.28 12.68
C PHE A 30 10.44 -8.31 13.82
N ARG A 31 10.42 -7.00 13.54
CA ARG A 31 10.71 -5.95 14.54
C ARG A 31 9.68 -5.92 15.68
N SER A 32 8.45 -6.42 15.47
CA SER A 32 7.46 -6.59 16.52
C SER A 32 7.69 -7.81 17.42
N GLY A 33 8.74 -8.61 17.15
CA GLY A 33 9.16 -9.76 17.95
C GLY A 33 8.80 -11.13 17.36
N HIS A 34 8.12 -11.20 16.21
CA HIS A 34 7.78 -12.47 15.58
C HIS A 34 8.93 -13.00 14.72
N ARG A 35 9.59 -14.06 15.19
CA ARG A 35 10.80 -14.63 14.55
C ARG A 35 10.51 -15.85 13.68
N ASN A 36 9.39 -16.53 13.90
CA ASN A 36 9.00 -17.74 13.16
C ASN A 36 8.32 -17.37 11.84
N ILE A 37 9.07 -16.73 10.94
CA ILE A 37 8.57 -16.23 9.67
C ILE A 37 9.39 -16.77 8.50
N VAL A 38 8.70 -17.20 7.45
CA VAL A 38 9.24 -17.50 6.13
C VAL A 38 8.72 -16.43 5.17
N VAL A 39 9.64 -15.85 4.40
CA VAL A 39 9.36 -14.74 3.48
C VAL A 39 9.53 -15.20 2.05
N THR A 40 8.52 -14.97 1.21
CA THR A 40 8.57 -15.42 -0.19
C THR A 40 8.26 -14.31 -1.17
N PHE A 41 9.03 -14.28 -2.26
CA PHE A 41 8.87 -13.37 -3.37
C PHE A 41 8.55 -14.16 -4.64
N PHE A 42 7.63 -13.64 -5.45
CA PHE A 42 7.32 -14.24 -6.76
C PHE A 42 8.46 -14.04 -7.76
N ASP A 43 8.98 -12.81 -7.82
CA ASP A 43 10.10 -12.47 -8.70
C ASP A 43 11.41 -13.09 -8.21
N SER A 44 12.40 -13.21 -9.12
CA SER A 44 13.79 -13.50 -8.74
C SER A 44 14.37 -12.38 -7.88
N GLU A 45 15.39 -12.67 -7.07
CA GLU A 45 16.02 -11.65 -6.22
C GLU A 45 16.52 -10.44 -7.02
N ALA A 46 17.20 -10.69 -8.15
CA ALA A 46 17.70 -9.62 -9.02
C ALA A 46 16.55 -8.72 -9.51
N THR A 47 15.40 -9.32 -9.84
CA THR A 47 14.21 -8.57 -10.25
C THR A 47 13.60 -7.77 -9.10
N VAL A 48 13.50 -8.34 -7.90
CA VAL A 48 13.01 -7.61 -6.72
C VAL A 48 13.92 -6.42 -6.40
N LYS A 49 15.24 -6.63 -6.33
CA LYS A 49 16.21 -5.54 -6.07
C LYS A 49 16.18 -4.45 -7.15
N SER A 50 15.94 -4.82 -8.41
CA SER A 50 15.77 -3.86 -9.50
C SER A 50 14.45 -3.10 -9.41
N LYS A 51 13.34 -3.76 -9.06
CA LYS A 51 12.01 -3.13 -8.92
C LYS A 51 11.95 -2.22 -7.70
N TYR A 52 12.62 -2.60 -6.61
CA TYR A 52 12.56 -1.96 -5.31
C TYR A 52 13.97 -1.57 -4.83
N PRO A 53 14.54 -0.43 -5.26
CA PRO A 53 15.85 0.03 -4.80
C PRO A 53 15.93 0.23 -3.28
N ARG A 54 14.79 0.51 -2.64
CA ARG A 54 14.61 0.43 -1.19
C ARG A 54 13.83 -0.84 -0.90
N ASN A 55 14.49 -1.82 -0.30
CA ASN A 55 13.92 -3.09 0.10
C ASN A 55 14.59 -3.56 1.41
N ASP A 56 13.96 -4.48 2.12
CA ASP A 56 14.47 -5.05 3.37
C ASP A 56 15.10 -6.45 3.17
N ILE A 57 15.43 -6.89 1.95
CA ILE A 57 15.93 -8.26 1.69
C ILE A 57 17.21 -8.56 2.49
N ASP A 58 18.19 -7.66 2.41
CA ASP A 58 19.48 -7.87 3.07
C ASP A 58 19.33 -7.83 4.60
N PHE A 59 18.42 -7.00 5.12
CA PHE A 59 18.03 -7.00 6.53
C PHE A 59 17.40 -8.33 6.94
N LEU A 60 16.39 -8.83 6.20
CA LEU A 60 15.72 -10.09 6.51
C LEU A 60 16.71 -11.25 6.57
N ARG A 61 17.66 -11.31 5.61
CA ARG A 61 18.74 -12.32 5.63
C ARG A 61 19.70 -12.15 6.79
N SER A 62 20.08 -10.92 7.13
CA SER A 62 20.96 -10.67 8.28
C SER A 62 20.32 -11.11 9.61
N GLN A 63 18.99 -11.25 9.65
CA GLN A 63 18.24 -11.79 10.80
C GLN A 63 18.04 -13.30 10.73
N SER A 64 18.71 -14.01 9.81
CA SER A 64 18.55 -15.46 9.58
C SER A 64 17.11 -15.87 9.23
N ILE A 65 16.32 -14.97 8.65
CA ILE A 65 14.97 -15.28 8.17
C ILE A 65 15.07 -16.04 6.86
N THR A 66 14.34 -17.16 6.77
CA THR A 66 14.25 -17.92 5.52
C THR A 66 13.56 -17.07 4.47
N THR A 67 14.32 -16.71 3.43
CA THR A 67 13.89 -15.79 2.38
C THR A 67 14.01 -16.48 1.02
N LEU A 68 12.87 -16.77 0.39
CA LEU A 68 12.77 -17.55 -0.86
C LEU A 68 12.29 -16.66 -2.02
N PHE A 69 12.79 -16.92 -3.22
CA PHE A 69 12.46 -16.18 -4.45
C PHE A 69 11.95 -17.14 -5.52
N GLY A 70 11.22 -16.64 -6.51
CA GLY A 70 10.63 -17.49 -7.56
C GLY A 70 9.46 -18.36 -7.07
N VAL A 71 8.81 -17.98 -5.97
CA VAL A 71 7.74 -18.79 -5.36
C VAL A 71 6.40 -18.44 -5.98
N ASP A 72 5.79 -19.40 -6.67
CA ASP A 72 4.44 -19.28 -7.22
C ASP A 72 3.38 -19.50 -6.13
N ALA A 73 2.61 -18.46 -5.82
CA ALA A 73 1.54 -18.49 -4.84
C ALA A 73 0.43 -19.51 -5.15
N THR A 74 0.29 -19.91 -6.41
CA THR A 74 -0.70 -20.91 -6.85
C THR A 74 -0.21 -22.36 -6.71
N LYS A 75 1.04 -22.55 -6.29
CA LYS A 75 1.72 -23.85 -6.17
C LYS A 75 2.61 -23.96 -4.92
N LEU A 76 2.23 -23.30 -3.83
CA LEU A 76 2.95 -23.35 -2.55
C LEU A 76 3.14 -24.80 -2.04
N HIS A 77 2.13 -25.65 -2.23
CA HIS A 77 2.15 -27.05 -1.81
C HIS A 77 3.07 -27.95 -2.66
N ASP A 78 3.47 -27.49 -3.84
CA ASP A 78 4.42 -28.20 -4.71
C ASP A 78 5.85 -27.68 -4.54
N HIS A 79 6.04 -26.54 -3.86
CA HIS A 79 7.36 -25.95 -3.68
C HIS A 79 8.24 -26.82 -2.79
N SER A 80 9.44 -27.13 -3.25
CA SER A 80 10.35 -28.13 -2.64
C SER A 80 10.62 -27.94 -1.15
N VAL A 81 10.68 -26.69 -0.69
CA VAL A 81 10.88 -26.35 0.74
C VAL A 81 9.56 -26.24 1.49
N LEU A 82 8.52 -25.67 0.88
CA LEU A 82 7.30 -25.29 1.61
C LEU A 82 6.37 -26.48 1.82
N LYS A 83 6.41 -27.46 0.91
CA LYS A 83 5.61 -28.69 1.00
C LYS A 83 5.92 -29.56 2.23
N GLU A 84 7.11 -29.38 2.81
CA GLU A 84 7.56 -30.10 4.02
C GLU A 84 7.23 -29.32 5.31
N MET A 85 6.50 -28.20 5.19
CA MET A 85 6.18 -27.30 6.30
C MET A 85 4.66 -27.09 6.42
N SER A 86 4.22 -26.74 7.63
CA SER A 86 2.86 -26.28 7.88
C SER A 86 2.87 -24.94 8.59
N PHE A 87 1.92 -24.08 8.24
CA PHE A 87 1.90 -22.68 8.68
C PHE A 87 0.61 -22.34 9.43
N ASP A 88 0.73 -21.54 10.49
CA ASP A 88 -0.40 -21.06 11.29
C ASP A 88 -1.00 -19.79 10.72
N ILE A 89 -0.22 -18.99 9.98
CA ILE A 89 -0.69 -17.79 9.30
C ILE A 89 -0.07 -17.71 7.90
N ILE A 90 -0.90 -17.56 6.87
CA ILE A 90 -0.43 -17.39 5.49
C ILE A 90 -1.01 -16.08 4.93
N PRO A 91 -0.37 -14.91 5.17
CA PRO A 91 -0.82 -13.66 4.60
C PRO A 91 -0.37 -13.47 3.14
N PHE A 92 -1.32 -13.05 2.29
CA PHE A 92 -1.09 -12.52 0.96
C PHE A 92 -1.68 -11.11 0.86
N THR A 93 -0.82 -10.10 1.04
CA THR A 93 -1.23 -8.70 1.14
C THR A 93 -1.14 -8.02 -0.23
N PHE A 94 -2.28 -7.52 -0.72
CA PHE A 94 -2.45 -6.88 -2.03
C PHE A 94 -1.97 -7.73 -3.22
N PRO A 95 -2.42 -9.00 -3.35
CA PRO A 95 -2.06 -9.87 -4.46
C PRO A 95 -2.36 -9.23 -5.81
N HIS A 96 -1.48 -9.41 -6.79
CA HIS A 96 -1.66 -8.87 -8.13
C HIS A 96 -0.89 -9.71 -9.16
N THR A 97 -1.53 -10.05 -10.28
CA THR A 97 -0.92 -10.83 -11.39
C THR A 97 0.07 -10.03 -12.24
N GLY A 98 -0.01 -8.71 -12.15
CA GLY A 98 0.76 -7.76 -12.97
C GLY A 98 0.00 -7.28 -14.21
N VAL A 99 -1.17 -7.86 -14.50
CA VAL A 99 -2.05 -7.39 -15.58
C VAL A 99 -2.62 -6.01 -15.22
N ALA A 100 -2.47 -5.05 -16.11
CA ALA A 100 -2.88 -3.67 -15.86
C ALA A 100 -4.35 -3.55 -15.45
N ASN A 101 -4.60 -2.78 -14.39
CA ASN A 101 -5.93 -2.51 -13.84
C ASN A 101 -6.86 -1.74 -14.79
N TYR A 102 -6.27 -0.96 -15.70
CA TYR A 102 -6.96 -0.15 -16.69
C TYR A 102 -6.21 -0.28 -18.02
N ALA A 103 -6.93 -0.58 -19.11
CA ALA A 103 -6.35 -0.68 -20.43
C ALA A 103 -6.36 0.69 -21.13
N LEU A 104 -5.31 0.99 -21.91
CA LEU A 104 -5.21 2.25 -22.65
C LEU A 104 -6.38 2.39 -23.62
N GLY A 105 -7.04 3.55 -23.58
CA GLY A 105 -8.18 3.86 -24.44
C GLY A 105 -9.50 3.18 -24.05
N VAL A 106 -9.53 2.36 -23.00
CA VAL A 106 -10.74 1.70 -22.52
C VAL A 106 -11.28 2.42 -21.28
N LYS A 107 -12.58 2.74 -21.29
CA LYS A 107 -13.23 3.36 -20.14
C LYS A 107 -13.56 2.30 -19.09
N GLY A 108 -13.03 2.48 -17.88
CA GLY A 108 -13.31 1.63 -16.72
C GLY A 108 -12.30 0.49 -16.53
N PRO A 109 -12.53 -0.35 -15.50
CA PRO A 109 -11.63 -1.46 -15.16
C PRO A 109 -11.39 -2.44 -16.31
N ASN A 110 -10.15 -2.92 -16.44
CA ASN A 110 -9.77 -3.93 -17.41
C ASN A 110 -10.36 -5.31 -17.05
N PRO A 111 -11.26 -5.89 -17.86
CA PRO A 111 -11.85 -7.20 -17.58
C PRO A 111 -10.81 -8.33 -17.47
N ALA A 112 -9.75 -8.28 -18.27
CA ALA A 112 -8.68 -9.30 -18.21
C ALA A 112 -7.92 -9.23 -16.88
N GLY A 113 -7.69 -8.02 -16.35
CA GLY A 113 -7.07 -7.83 -15.03
C GLY A 113 -8.00 -8.26 -13.90
N ILE A 114 -9.30 -8.04 -14.02
CA ILE A 114 -10.27 -8.55 -13.04
C ILE A 114 -10.22 -10.08 -13.00
N GLU A 115 -10.36 -10.73 -14.16
CA GLU A 115 -10.40 -12.18 -14.23
C GLU A 115 -9.08 -12.83 -13.77
N SER A 116 -7.93 -12.28 -14.20
CA SER A 116 -6.63 -12.82 -13.79
C SER A 116 -6.41 -12.72 -12.28
N ASN A 117 -6.79 -11.61 -11.65
CA ASN A 117 -6.62 -11.43 -10.20
C ASN A 117 -7.61 -12.25 -9.39
N ARG A 118 -8.86 -12.44 -9.85
CA ARG A 118 -9.81 -13.40 -9.26
C ARG A 118 -9.26 -14.82 -9.29
N LYS A 119 -8.72 -15.24 -10.43
CA LYS A 119 -8.10 -16.55 -10.60
C LYS A 119 -6.89 -16.73 -9.67
N LEU A 120 -6.02 -15.73 -9.59
CA LEU A 120 -4.88 -15.73 -8.67
C LEU A 120 -5.31 -15.96 -7.21
N ILE A 121 -6.32 -15.22 -6.73
CA ILE A 121 -6.82 -15.36 -5.36
C ILE A 121 -7.40 -16.77 -5.15
N GLY A 122 -8.24 -17.23 -6.08
CA GLY A 122 -8.86 -18.55 -6.01
C GLY A 122 -7.85 -19.69 -5.97
N ASP A 123 -6.82 -19.64 -6.82
CA ASP A 123 -5.78 -20.67 -6.90
C ASP A 123 -4.79 -20.59 -5.73
N PHE A 124 -4.47 -19.37 -5.25
CA PHE A 124 -3.72 -19.19 -4.01
C PHE A 124 -4.44 -19.85 -2.83
N LEU A 125 -5.74 -19.61 -2.66
CA LEU A 125 -6.53 -20.21 -1.59
C LEU A 125 -6.53 -21.75 -1.69
N LYS A 126 -6.64 -22.30 -2.91
CA LYS A 126 -6.55 -23.75 -3.15
C LYS A 126 -5.18 -24.31 -2.79
N SER A 127 -4.11 -23.58 -3.09
CA SER A 127 -2.77 -24.02 -2.78
C SER A 127 -2.43 -23.90 -1.30
N ALA A 128 -2.79 -22.78 -0.67
CA ALA A 128 -2.42 -22.45 0.70
C ALA A 128 -3.08 -23.39 1.73
N GLN A 129 -4.31 -23.84 1.48
CA GLN A 129 -5.00 -24.79 2.39
C GLN A 129 -4.27 -26.12 2.58
N HIS A 130 -3.42 -26.54 1.63
CA HIS A 130 -2.68 -27.81 1.74
C HIS A 130 -1.50 -27.74 2.71
N ILE A 131 -0.97 -26.54 2.97
CA ILE A 131 0.16 -26.30 3.90
C ILE A 131 -0.28 -25.50 5.14
N LEU A 132 -1.58 -25.42 5.39
CA LEU A 132 -2.17 -24.75 6.56
C LEU A 132 -2.24 -25.72 7.75
N THR A 133 -1.94 -25.27 8.96
CA THR A 133 -2.22 -26.07 10.16
C THR A 133 -3.73 -26.18 10.41
N ASP A 134 -4.16 -27.13 11.25
CA ASP A 134 -5.59 -27.35 11.53
C ASP A 134 -6.31 -26.12 12.11
N ASN A 135 -5.57 -25.32 12.90
CA ASN A 135 -6.06 -24.06 13.48
C ASN A 135 -5.48 -22.83 12.76
N GLY A 136 -4.90 -23.04 11.58
CA GLY A 136 -4.24 -21.99 10.81
C GLY A 136 -5.23 -21.04 10.14
N GLU A 137 -4.72 -19.88 9.77
CA GLU A 137 -5.48 -18.83 9.11
C GLU A 137 -4.80 -18.39 7.81
N ILE A 138 -5.53 -18.43 6.70
CA ILE A 138 -5.11 -17.77 5.47
C ILE A 138 -5.67 -16.36 5.50
N VAL A 139 -4.84 -15.38 5.19
CA VAL A 139 -5.18 -13.97 5.33
C VAL A 139 -4.97 -13.26 3.99
N VAL A 140 -6.01 -12.67 3.42
CA VAL A 140 -5.90 -11.94 2.15
C VAL A 140 -6.30 -10.49 2.37
N THR A 141 -5.44 -9.55 2.01
CA THR A 141 -5.73 -8.11 2.11
C THR A 141 -5.95 -7.53 0.72
N LEU A 142 -7.09 -6.88 0.49
CA LEU A 142 -7.45 -6.25 -0.77
C LEU A 142 -7.84 -4.79 -0.56
N LYS A 143 -7.64 -3.95 -1.58
CA LYS A 143 -8.25 -2.61 -1.59
C LYS A 143 -9.74 -2.75 -1.86
N THR A 144 -10.55 -1.85 -1.29
CA THR A 144 -12.02 -1.89 -1.41
C THR A 144 -12.58 -0.93 -2.47
N SER A 145 -11.71 -0.27 -3.24
CA SER A 145 -12.10 0.63 -4.34
C SER A 145 -11.82 0.01 -5.70
N ALA A 146 -12.48 0.49 -6.73
CA ALA A 146 -12.29 0.01 -8.09
C ALA A 146 -10.83 0.08 -8.57
N PRO A 147 -10.31 -0.97 -9.25
CA PRO A 147 -11.05 -2.15 -9.72
C PRO A 147 -11.00 -3.35 -8.76
N TYR A 148 -10.37 -3.19 -7.59
CA TYR A 148 -10.10 -4.28 -6.63
C TYR A 148 -11.38 -4.82 -6.00
N ASP A 149 -12.40 -3.97 -5.89
CA ASP A 149 -13.76 -4.30 -5.44
C ASP A 149 -14.48 -5.36 -6.31
N ARG A 150 -13.91 -5.75 -7.46
CA ARG A 150 -14.43 -6.79 -8.36
C ARG A 150 -13.66 -8.10 -8.28
N TRP A 151 -12.63 -8.17 -7.44
CA TRP A 151 -11.82 -9.37 -7.26
C TRP A 151 -12.43 -10.27 -6.19
N ASP A 152 -13.69 -10.66 -6.40
CA ASP A 152 -14.41 -11.46 -5.42
C ASP A 152 -13.70 -12.80 -5.15
N PHE A 153 -14.02 -13.36 -3.99
CA PHE A 153 -13.57 -14.69 -3.59
C PHE A 153 -14.34 -15.79 -4.32
N PRO A 154 -13.74 -16.99 -4.47
CA PRO A 154 -14.41 -18.14 -5.07
C PRO A 154 -15.57 -18.64 -4.20
N ASN A 155 -16.39 -19.53 -4.76
CA ASN A 155 -17.27 -20.36 -3.95
C ASN A 155 -16.44 -21.42 -3.21
N PHE A 156 -16.62 -21.53 -1.89
CA PHE A 156 -15.87 -22.42 -1.01
C PHE A 156 -16.42 -23.85 -0.92
N THR A 157 -17.41 -24.24 -1.74
CA THR A 157 -17.94 -25.62 -1.74
C THR A 157 -16.88 -26.68 -2.02
N THR A 158 -15.90 -26.37 -2.86
CA THR A 158 -14.81 -27.27 -3.27
C THR A 158 -13.50 -27.07 -2.48
N TYR A 159 -13.55 -26.28 -1.41
CA TYR A 159 -12.41 -25.94 -0.57
C TYR A 159 -12.56 -26.62 0.80
N ASP A 160 -11.43 -26.95 1.44
CA ASP A 160 -11.40 -27.45 2.83
C ASP A 160 -11.37 -26.30 3.85
N ILE A 161 -11.38 -25.06 3.35
CA ILE A 161 -11.42 -23.82 4.11
C ILE A 161 -12.73 -23.08 3.88
N GLU A 162 -13.05 -22.16 4.79
CA GLU A 162 -14.22 -21.29 4.72
C GLU A 162 -13.89 -19.87 5.20
N PRO A 163 -14.64 -18.84 4.77
CA PRO A 163 -14.53 -17.50 5.33
C PRO A 163 -14.81 -17.51 6.84
N LYS A 164 -13.90 -16.93 7.62
CA LYS A 164 -13.98 -16.85 9.08
C LYS A 164 -14.36 -15.45 9.57
N SER A 165 -13.72 -14.42 9.04
CA SER A 165 -13.96 -13.02 9.41
C SER A 165 -13.36 -12.06 8.38
N HIS A 166 -13.69 -10.77 8.52
CA HIS A 166 -12.99 -9.69 7.83
C HIS A 166 -12.91 -8.46 8.73
N HIS A 167 -11.92 -7.60 8.48
CA HIS A 167 -11.71 -6.35 9.21
C HIS A 167 -10.94 -5.35 8.35
N ASN A 168 -10.99 -4.07 8.70
CA ASN A 168 -10.19 -3.04 8.03
C ASN A 168 -8.69 -3.35 8.18
N PHE A 169 -7.94 -3.16 7.10
CA PHE A 169 -6.49 -3.22 7.17
C PHE A 169 -5.96 -2.01 7.96
N GLN A 170 -5.13 -2.29 8.97
CA GLN A 170 -4.51 -1.29 9.84
C GLN A 170 -3.02 -1.26 9.53
N ASP A 171 -2.58 -0.32 8.69
CA ASP A 171 -1.17 -0.22 8.32
C ASP A 171 -0.30 0.28 9.48
N GLU A 172 -0.90 0.90 10.50
CA GLU A 172 -0.24 1.34 11.72
C GLU A 172 0.31 0.17 12.55
N LEU A 173 -0.22 -1.04 12.36
CA LEU A 173 0.32 -2.27 12.97
C LEU A 173 1.67 -2.69 12.37
N PHE A 174 2.08 -2.07 11.27
CA PHE A 174 3.34 -2.37 10.59
C PHE A 174 4.27 -1.13 10.54
N PRO A 175 4.88 -0.71 11.66
CA PRO A 175 5.82 0.41 11.66
C PRO A 175 6.93 0.28 10.59
N GLY A 176 6.98 1.27 9.70
CA GLY A 176 7.94 1.33 8.59
C GLY A 176 7.47 0.68 7.29
N TYR A 177 6.34 -0.05 7.30
CA TYR A 177 5.70 -0.52 6.07
C TYR A 177 5.16 0.64 5.25
N VAL A 178 5.38 0.58 3.93
CA VAL A 178 4.79 1.51 2.96
C VAL A 178 4.28 0.68 1.81
N HIS A 179 3.02 0.84 1.44
CA HIS A 179 2.51 0.16 0.26
C HIS A 179 3.13 0.76 -1.01
N VAL A 180 3.79 -0.10 -1.79
CA VAL A 180 4.45 0.28 -3.04
C VAL A 180 3.79 -0.45 -4.21
N SER A 181 3.28 0.30 -5.19
CA SER A 181 2.78 -0.30 -6.44
C SER A 181 3.94 -0.61 -7.40
N THR A 182 3.93 -1.81 -7.97
CA THR A 182 4.93 -2.32 -8.93
C THR A 182 5.18 -1.42 -10.15
N GLU A 183 4.16 -0.71 -10.66
CA GLU A 183 4.31 0.12 -11.88
C GLU A 183 4.83 1.54 -11.63
N ARG A 184 4.76 2.08 -10.40
CA ARG A 184 5.07 3.51 -10.13
C ARG A 184 6.50 3.77 -9.67
N HIS A 185 7.38 2.76 -9.78
CA HIS A 185 8.76 2.87 -9.33
C HIS A 185 9.65 3.75 -10.21
N SER A 186 9.26 4.06 -11.46
CA SER A 186 10.02 5.00 -12.29
C SER A 186 9.93 6.46 -11.81
N GLN A 187 9.16 6.78 -10.75
CA GLN A 187 8.94 8.15 -10.28
C GLN A 187 9.01 8.35 -8.74
N GLY A 188 9.28 7.31 -7.94
CA GLY A 188 9.44 7.45 -6.47
C GLY A 188 8.18 7.88 -5.70
N ILE A 189 6.98 7.65 -6.25
CA ILE A 189 5.71 8.11 -5.67
C ILE A 189 5.22 7.11 -4.61
N ARG A 190 5.18 7.54 -3.34
CA ARG A 190 4.53 6.81 -2.23
C ARG A 190 3.01 6.85 -2.43
N VAL A 191 2.34 5.70 -2.37
CA VAL A 191 0.88 5.61 -2.52
C VAL A 191 0.28 5.43 -1.12
N LYS A 192 -0.57 6.35 -0.66
CA LYS A 192 -1.36 6.10 0.56
C LYS A 192 -2.22 4.85 0.33
N ASN A 193 -2.32 4.00 1.35
CA ASN A 193 -3.29 2.93 1.33
C ASN A 193 -4.68 3.57 1.15
N GLY A 194 -5.35 3.25 0.05
CA GLY A 194 -6.79 3.45 -0.01
C GLY A 194 -7.45 2.55 1.03
N ALA A 195 -8.75 2.73 1.25
CA ALA A 195 -9.50 1.79 2.09
C ALA A 195 -9.23 0.35 1.64
N ALA A 196 -8.87 -0.50 2.59
CA ALA A 196 -8.48 -1.87 2.37
C ALA A 196 -9.05 -2.74 3.49
N GLU A 197 -9.39 -3.97 3.12
CA GLU A 197 -9.95 -4.97 4.04
C GLU A 197 -9.10 -6.22 4.00
N THR A 198 -8.98 -6.83 5.17
CA THR A 198 -8.32 -8.10 5.41
C THR A 198 -9.38 -9.16 5.66
N PHE A 199 -9.37 -10.20 4.84
CA PHE A 199 -10.25 -11.35 4.89
C PHE A 199 -9.50 -12.54 5.46
N VAL A 200 -10.13 -13.26 6.39
CA VAL A 200 -9.53 -14.41 7.09
C VAL A 200 -10.31 -15.67 6.74
N PHE A 201 -9.59 -16.73 6.40
CA PHE A 201 -10.13 -18.05 6.09
C PHE A 201 -9.49 -19.09 7.03
N SER A 202 -10.27 -20.08 7.46
CA SER A 202 -9.79 -21.20 8.28
C SER A 202 -10.31 -22.52 7.75
N ARG A 203 -9.74 -23.63 8.21
CA ARG A 203 -10.31 -24.96 7.90
C ARG A 203 -11.77 -25.04 8.32
N LYS A 204 -12.58 -25.70 7.50
CA LYS A 204 -13.94 -26.07 7.87
C LYS A 204 -13.89 -26.97 9.10
N LYS A 205 -14.81 -26.75 10.04
CA LYS A 205 -14.97 -27.68 11.15
C LYS A 205 -15.60 -28.96 10.62
N VAL A 206 -14.93 -30.09 10.81
CA VAL A 206 -15.56 -31.40 10.59
C VAL A 206 -16.60 -31.57 11.69
N ASN A 207 -17.88 -31.53 11.33
CA ASN A 207 -18.94 -31.91 12.25
C ASN A 207 -18.90 -33.43 12.38
N ASP A 208 -18.21 -33.93 13.40
CA ASP A 208 -18.36 -35.32 13.82
C ASP A 208 -19.77 -35.50 14.43
N LYS A 209 -20.74 -35.82 13.56
CA LYS A 209 -21.83 -36.82 13.73
C LYS A 209 -23.11 -36.43 12.97
N GLU A 210 -23.53 -37.36 12.12
CA GLU A 210 -24.95 -37.71 11.98
C GLU A 210 -25.45 -38.22 13.34
N ASP A 211 -26.40 -37.52 13.95
CA ASP A 211 -27.57 -38.13 14.60
C ASP A 211 -28.69 -37.07 14.71
N GLY A 212 -29.93 -37.54 14.65
CA GLY A 212 -31.10 -36.79 14.18
C GLY A 212 -31.51 -35.52 14.95
N GLY A 213 -32.20 -34.65 14.20
CA GLY A 213 -33.32 -33.84 14.69
C GLY A 213 -32.99 -32.48 15.29
N GLU A 214 -32.91 -31.45 14.44
CA GLU A 214 -33.70 -30.20 14.48
C GLU A 214 -33.03 -29.21 13.52
N THR A 215 -33.79 -28.73 12.53
CA THR A 215 -33.35 -27.68 11.60
C THR A 215 -33.22 -26.34 12.32
N PRO A 216 -32.04 -25.69 12.36
CA PRO A 216 -31.97 -24.30 12.74
C PRO A 216 -32.25 -23.43 11.51
N ASN A 217 -33.10 -22.45 11.79
CA ASN A 217 -33.75 -21.53 10.88
C ASN A 217 -32.79 -20.84 9.90
N ASN A 218 -33.26 -20.74 8.66
CA ASN A 218 -32.58 -20.15 7.53
C ASN A 218 -32.70 -18.62 7.58
N ASP A 219 -31.87 -17.95 8.38
CA ASP A 219 -31.76 -16.49 8.38
C ASP A 219 -30.41 -16.04 7.81
N LEU A 220 -30.19 -16.31 6.52
CA LEU A 220 -29.21 -15.61 5.69
C LEU A 220 -29.86 -14.58 4.75
N ALA A 221 -31.01 -14.03 5.16
CA ALA A 221 -31.65 -12.93 4.47
C ALA A 221 -31.02 -11.59 4.87
N THR A 222 -30.10 -11.10 4.03
CA THR A 222 -29.80 -9.67 3.84
C THR A 222 -29.22 -8.92 5.05
N PHE A 223 -27.97 -9.20 5.43
CA PHE A 223 -27.22 -8.27 6.28
C PHE A 223 -26.76 -7.05 5.44
N LYS A 224 -27.48 -5.93 5.55
CA LYS A 224 -27.13 -4.66 4.89
C LYS A 224 -26.41 -3.78 5.91
N LEU A 225 -25.08 -3.68 5.80
CA LEU A 225 -24.28 -2.86 6.70
C LEU A 225 -24.48 -1.37 6.41
N SER A 226 -24.88 -0.58 7.42
CA SER A 226 -24.91 0.89 7.33
C SER A 226 -23.53 1.46 7.67
N ILE A 227 -22.68 1.59 6.65
CA ILE A 227 -21.39 2.28 6.78
C ILE A 227 -21.67 3.78 6.95
N LYS A 228 -21.43 4.30 8.16
CA LYS A 228 -21.34 5.75 8.37
C LYS A 228 -19.93 6.19 7.99
N PHE A 229 -19.79 6.75 6.79
CA PHE A 229 -18.58 7.48 6.39
C PHE A 229 -18.38 8.64 7.37
N ILE A 230 -17.21 8.69 8.02
CA ILE A 230 -16.79 9.88 8.75
C ILE A 230 -16.20 10.82 7.69
N PRO A 231 -16.88 11.93 7.34
CA PRO A 231 -16.34 12.88 6.37
C PRO A 231 -15.05 13.50 6.91
N MET A 232 -14.07 13.77 6.03
CA MET A 232 -12.86 14.53 6.41
C MET A 232 -13.27 15.81 7.11
N ASN A 233 -12.58 16.17 8.20
CA ASN A 233 -12.79 17.47 8.81
C ASN A 233 -12.10 18.56 7.95
N ASP A 234 -12.33 19.83 8.28
CA ASP A 234 -11.81 20.95 7.47
C ASP A 234 -10.28 21.05 7.52
N GLU A 235 -9.65 20.62 8.61
CA GLU A 235 -8.19 20.58 8.77
C GLU A 235 -7.56 19.53 7.84
N ASP A 236 -8.15 18.35 7.76
CA ASP A 236 -7.73 17.28 6.84
C ASP A 236 -7.82 17.73 5.38
N VAL A 237 -8.93 18.43 5.04
CA VAL A 237 -9.15 18.99 3.70
C VAL A 237 -8.10 20.07 3.40
N GLU A 238 -7.78 20.93 4.37
CA GLU A 238 -6.80 22.00 4.24
C GLU A 238 -5.38 21.49 4.00
N ASN A 239 -4.98 20.46 4.75
CA ASN A 239 -3.70 19.78 4.59
C ASN A 239 -3.57 19.18 3.18
N PHE A 240 -4.61 18.49 2.72
CA PHE A 240 -4.64 17.89 1.39
C PHE A 240 -4.57 18.93 0.26
N VAL A 241 -5.32 20.04 0.39
CA VAL A 241 -5.26 21.17 -0.55
C VAL A 241 -3.85 21.74 -0.62
N SER A 242 -3.21 21.92 0.54
CA SER A 242 -1.86 22.46 0.63
C SER A 242 -0.84 21.57 -0.10
N GLU A 243 -0.89 20.25 0.09
CA GLU A 243 -0.02 19.31 -0.65
C GLU A 243 -0.31 19.32 -2.15
N THR A 244 -1.59 19.24 -2.53
CA THR A 244 -2.02 19.24 -3.94
C THR A 244 -1.49 20.46 -4.69
N LEU A 245 -1.55 21.64 -4.07
CA LEU A 245 -1.07 22.88 -4.69
C LEU A 245 0.45 23.02 -4.65
N LYS A 246 1.15 22.44 -3.66
CA LYS A 246 2.63 22.38 -3.64
C LYS A 246 3.16 21.58 -4.83
N GLU A 247 2.54 20.44 -5.14
CA GLU A 247 2.90 19.63 -6.32
C GLU A 247 2.73 20.42 -7.63
N VAL A 248 1.62 21.16 -7.77
CA VAL A 248 1.34 21.96 -8.98
C VAL A 248 2.42 23.02 -9.22
N VAL A 249 2.84 23.69 -8.14
CA VAL A 249 3.92 24.70 -8.19
C VAL A 249 5.25 24.05 -8.60
N TYR A 250 5.61 22.92 -7.99
CA TYR A 250 6.87 22.22 -8.28
C TYR A 250 6.98 21.79 -9.75
N PHE A 251 5.87 21.37 -10.36
CA PHE A 251 5.84 20.92 -11.76
C PHE A 251 5.48 22.01 -12.77
N ASN A 252 5.53 23.29 -12.39
CA ASN A 252 5.20 24.45 -13.24
C ASN A 252 3.84 24.30 -13.96
N ARG A 253 2.83 23.76 -13.26
CA ARG A 253 1.49 23.48 -13.82
C ARG A 253 0.52 24.65 -13.58
N LYS A 254 -0.54 24.72 -14.40
CA LYS A 254 -1.61 25.73 -14.30
C LYS A 254 -2.32 25.70 -12.93
N ASN A 255 -2.82 26.85 -12.48
CA ASN A 255 -3.67 26.97 -11.30
C ASN A 255 -4.89 26.05 -11.39
N LEU A 256 -5.26 25.40 -10.28
CA LEU A 256 -6.35 24.42 -10.26
C LEU A 256 -7.66 25.07 -9.82
N ASN A 257 -8.78 24.72 -10.48
CA ASN A 257 -10.11 25.08 -9.96
C ASN A 257 -10.59 24.09 -8.89
N VAL A 258 -11.69 24.42 -8.21
CA VAL A 258 -12.25 23.59 -7.14
C VAL A 258 -12.55 22.15 -7.56
N LEU A 259 -12.99 21.92 -8.80
CA LEU A 259 -13.27 20.56 -9.29
C LEU A 259 -11.97 19.80 -9.59
N ASP A 260 -10.95 20.48 -10.10
CA ASP A 260 -9.65 19.88 -10.34
C ASP A 260 -9.00 19.46 -9.01
N ILE A 261 -9.09 20.31 -7.99
CA ILE A 261 -8.65 20.00 -6.62
C ILE A 261 -9.49 18.84 -6.05
N ARG A 262 -10.83 18.91 -6.15
CA ARG A 262 -11.74 17.87 -5.64
C ARG A 262 -11.50 16.50 -6.27
N ARG A 263 -11.15 16.44 -7.55
CA ARG A 263 -10.83 15.18 -8.25
C ARG A 263 -9.53 14.54 -7.76
N ARG A 264 -8.66 15.28 -7.07
CA ARG A 264 -7.44 14.74 -6.46
C ARG A 264 -7.73 13.99 -5.17
N PHE A 265 -8.83 14.31 -4.48
CA PHE A 265 -9.23 13.60 -3.26
C PHE A 265 -9.69 12.17 -3.57
N PRO A 266 -9.34 11.19 -2.71
CA PRO A 266 -9.87 9.84 -2.77
C PRO A 266 -11.41 9.84 -2.74
N GLU A 267 -12.06 9.07 -3.61
CA GLU A 267 -13.51 9.13 -3.80
C GLU A 267 -14.34 8.86 -2.54
N ALA A 268 -13.89 7.91 -1.70
CA ALA A 268 -14.56 7.50 -0.47
C ALA A 268 -14.66 8.58 0.61
N ILE A 269 -13.73 9.55 0.61
CA ILE A 269 -13.63 10.61 1.61
C ILE A 269 -13.57 12.00 0.96
N ARG A 270 -13.99 12.07 -0.31
CA ARG A 270 -13.94 13.28 -1.12
C ARG A 270 -14.89 14.31 -0.50
N PRO A 271 -14.40 15.48 -0.06
CA PRO A 271 -15.27 16.52 0.45
C PRO A 271 -16.28 16.89 -0.64
N ASP A 272 -17.49 17.24 -0.23
CA ASP A 272 -18.40 17.87 -1.17
C ASP A 272 -17.84 19.23 -1.62
N THR A 273 -18.40 19.76 -2.71
CA THR A 273 -17.92 21.02 -3.28
C THR A 273 -18.15 22.20 -2.32
N ARG A 274 -19.09 22.10 -1.37
CA ARG A 274 -19.38 23.16 -0.39
C ARG A 274 -18.30 23.22 0.68
N GLN A 275 -17.95 22.08 1.28
CA GLN A 275 -16.87 21.95 2.26
C GLN A 275 -15.53 22.37 1.65
N LEU A 276 -15.22 21.88 0.46
CA LEU A 276 -13.96 22.22 -0.19
C LEU A 276 -13.88 23.72 -0.52
N ASN A 277 -14.97 24.34 -1.00
CA ASN A 277 -14.97 25.78 -1.21
C ASN A 277 -14.79 26.56 0.10
N ARG A 278 -15.46 26.15 1.19
CA ARG A 278 -15.28 26.77 2.51
C ARG A 278 -13.81 26.82 2.89
N VAL A 279 -13.14 25.66 2.88
CA VAL A 279 -11.70 25.56 3.20
C VAL A 279 -10.83 26.42 2.26
N LEU A 280 -11.10 26.41 0.95
CA LEU A 280 -10.34 27.23 0.01
C LEU A 280 -10.47 28.74 0.27
N TYR A 281 -11.66 29.20 0.63
CA TYR A 281 -11.90 30.60 1.00
C TYR A 281 -11.29 30.95 2.36
N ASP A 282 -11.35 30.04 3.34
CA ASP A 282 -10.72 30.23 4.65
C ASP A 282 -9.20 30.37 4.48
N MET A 283 -8.56 29.50 3.70
CA MET A 283 -7.14 29.58 3.37
C MET A 283 -6.76 30.84 2.55
N GLU A 284 -7.65 31.36 1.71
CA GLU A 284 -7.45 32.65 1.02
C GLU A 284 -7.51 33.81 2.02
N SER A 285 -8.51 33.81 2.90
CA SER A 285 -8.68 34.84 3.92
C SER A 285 -7.49 34.90 4.90
N SER A 286 -6.88 33.74 5.18
CA SER A 286 -5.68 33.62 6.01
C SER A 286 -4.37 33.90 5.24
N GLY A 287 -4.45 34.30 3.96
CA GLY A 287 -3.28 34.63 3.13
C GLY A 287 -2.42 33.45 2.70
N ARG A 288 -2.90 32.21 2.82
CA ARG A 288 -2.17 30.99 2.41
C ARG A 288 -2.38 30.67 0.93
N LEU A 289 -3.56 30.99 0.41
CA LEU A 289 -3.90 30.84 -1.01
C LEU A 289 -4.17 32.18 -1.66
N LYS A 290 -3.94 32.23 -2.98
CA LYS A 290 -4.36 33.31 -3.86
C LYS A 290 -5.40 32.77 -4.83
N LYS A 291 -6.55 33.42 -4.87
CA LYS A 291 -7.59 33.17 -5.86
C LYS A 291 -7.28 33.94 -7.15
N GLY A 292 -7.46 33.27 -8.27
CA GLY A 292 -7.47 33.90 -9.60
C GLY A 292 -8.55 33.28 -10.48
N PRO A 293 -8.99 33.92 -11.58
CA PRO A 293 -8.71 35.31 -12.00
C PRO A 293 -9.44 36.36 -11.13
N PRO A 294 -9.27 37.68 -11.37
CA PRO A 294 -9.85 38.75 -10.53
C PRO A 294 -11.37 38.61 -10.34
N LYS A 295 -11.90 39.16 -9.23
CA LYS A 295 -13.31 39.03 -8.81
C LYS A 295 -14.37 39.37 -9.88
N LYS A 296 -14.02 40.12 -10.93
CA LYS A 296 -14.91 40.52 -12.06
C LYS A 296 -14.84 39.59 -13.28
N SER A 297 -14.13 38.47 -13.21
CA SER A 297 -14.01 37.53 -14.34
C SER A 297 -15.12 36.48 -14.34
N ASN A 298 -15.70 36.19 -15.51
CA ASN A 298 -16.65 35.08 -15.70
C ASN A 298 -15.99 33.69 -15.73
N ARG A 299 -14.67 33.59 -15.49
CA ARG A 299 -13.93 32.33 -15.46
C ARG A 299 -14.01 31.70 -14.07
N LYS A 300 -14.01 30.36 -14.04
CA LYS A 300 -14.04 29.59 -12.78
C LYS A 300 -12.87 29.98 -11.87
N PRO A 301 -13.10 30.16 -10.55
CA PRO A 301 -12.03 30.35 -9.59
C PRO A 301 -10.98 29.24 -9.66
N THR A 302 -9.73 29.65 -9.63
CA THR A 302 -8.54 28.82 -9.55
C THR A 302 -7.70 29.28 -8.36
N TRP A 303 -6.93 28.36 -7.79
CA TRP A 303 -6.22 28.55 -6.53
C TRP A 303 -4.75 28.21 -6.69
N CYS A 304 -3.88 29.01 -6.07
CA CYS A 304 -2.45 28.75 -5.98
C CYS A 304 -1.93 29.15 -4.60
N LEU A 305 -0.80 28.56 -4.19
CA LEU A 305 -0.13 28.91 -2.95
C LEU A 305 0.49 30.30 -3.03
N VAL A 306 0.40 31.04 -1.94
CA VAL A 306 1.16 32.28 -1.77
C VAL A 306 2.59 31.92 -1.37
N HIS A 307 3.56 32.11 -2.25
CA HIS A 307 4.97 32.04 -1.87
C HIS A 307 5.28 33.19 -0.91
N ARG A 308 5.59 32.87 0.35
CA ARG A 308 6.25 33.83 1.23
C ARG A 308 7.66 34.03 0.70
N SER A 309 7.90 35.08 -0.07
CA SER A 309 9.24 35.63 -0.21
C SER A 309 9.69 36.03 1.19
N SER A 310 10.73 35.40 1.73
CA SER A 310 11.45 35.89 2.89
C SER A 310 12.05 37.25 2.54
N ARG A 311 11.28 38.33 2.72
CA ARG A 311 11.86 39.66 2.88
C ARG A 311 12.43 39.72 4.29
N SER A 312 13.69 39.30 4.43
CA SER A 312 14.53 39.85 5.47
C SER A 312 14.66 41.34 5.18
N SER A 313 13.96 42.16 5.97
CA SER A 313 14.25 43.58 6.10
C SER A 313 15.63 43.73 6.72
N ILE A 314 16.67 43.71 5.89
CA ILE A 314 17.97 44.28 6.25
C ILE A 314 17.94 45.71 5.73
N GLY A 315 17.59 46.63 6.62
CA GLY A 315 17.98 48.03 6.45
C GLY A 315 19.51 48.11 6.60
N GLY A 316 20.20 48.47 5.53
CA GLY A 316 21.65 48.61 5.54
C GLY A 316 22.13 49.12 4.19
N LYS A 317 22.68 50.33 4.21
CA LYS A 317 23.07 51.17 3.08
C LYS A 317 23.89 50.45 1.99
N ALA A 318 23.68 50.90 0.77
CA ALA A 318 24.54 50.66 -0.39
C ALA A 318 25.97 51.16 -0.16
N SER A 319 26.95 50.35 -0.54
CA SER A 319 28.20 50.84 -1.13
C SER A 319 28.74 49.80 -2.11
N SER A 320 29.04 50.30 -3.29
CA SER A 320 29.62 49.69 -4.49
C SER A 320 30.71 48.64 -4.26
N LEU A 321 30.80 47.62 -5.14
CA LEU A 321 32.04 47.25 -5.84
C LEU A 321 31.78 46.17 -6.92
N HIS A 322 32.60 46.27 -7.97
CA HIS A 322 32.64 45.60 -9.27
C HIS A 322 32.07 44.18 -9.47
N SER A 323 31.42 44.02 -10.63
CA SER A 323 31.28 42.77 -11.37
C SER A 323 32.59 42.37 -12.08
N PRO A 324 32.88 41.06 -12.19
CA PRO A 324 33.37 40.52 -13.45
C PRO A 324 32.62 39.27 -13.93
N THR A 325 32.69 39.10 -15.24
CA THR A 325 32.07 38.12 -16.14
C THR A 325 32.56 36.67 -15.95
N PRO A 326 31.83 35.66 -16.46
CA PRO A 326 32.20 34.25 -16.35
C PRO A 326 32.95 33.74 -17.59
N GLU A 327 34.26 33.51 -17.49
CA GLU A 327 34.98 32.54 -18.31
C GLU A 327 36.12 31.93 -17.49
N THR A 328 36.15 30.60 -17.38
CA THR A 328 37.30 29.74 -17.77
C THR A 328 37.01 28.30 -17.32
N ILE A 329 36.93 27.41 -18.31
CA ILE A 329 37.01 25.95 -18.20
C ILE A 329 38.49 25.57 -18.14
N LEU A 330 38.91 24.76 -17.17
CA LEU A 330 40.05 23.82 -17.25
C LEU A 330 40.00 22.91 -16.01
N LEU A 331 39.63 21.62 -16.16
CA LEU A 331 40.56 20.50 -16.32
C LEU A 331 41.72 20.51 -15.31
N SER A 332 41.61 19.67 -14.28
CA SER A 332 42.78 18.96 -13.73
C SER A 332 42.37 17.56 -13.27
N THR A 333 42.77 16.60 -14.10
CA THR A 333 43.18 15.25 -13.72
C THR A 333 44.12 15.27 -12.53
N VAL A 334 43.89 14.37 -11.56
CA VAL A 334 44.96 13.80 -10.72
C VAL A 334 44.81 12.28 -10.75
N GLN A 335 45.86 11.65 -11.28
CA GLN A 335 46.14 10.23 -11.30
C GLN A 335 46.85 9.82 -10.00
N HIS A 336 46.65 8.54 -9.65
CA HIS A 336 47.50 7.63 -8.86
C HIS A 336 47.69 7.88 -7.35
N ASP A 337 47.32 6.86 -6.56
CA ASP A 337 48.34 5.92 -6.04
C ASP A 337 47.74 4.53 -5.77
N GLU A 338 48.48 3.50 -6.21
CA GLU A 338 48.36 2.08 -5.84
C GLU A 338 49.24 1.78 -4.61
N HIS A 339 48.75 0.93 -3.70
CA HIS A 339 49.42 -0.23 -3.06
C HIS A 339 48.69 -0.56 -1.73
N THR A 340 47.94 -1.67 -1.64
CA THR A 340 48.34 -3.05 -1.26
C THR A 340 48.46 -3.29 0.25
N LEU A 341 47.76 -4.33 0.70
CA LEU A 341 47.93 -5.28 1.83
C LEU A 341 46.62 -5.41 2.63
N ASP A 342 46.17 -6.56 3.12
CA ASP A 342 46.36 -7.99 2.83
C ASP A 342 45.31 -8.72 3.72
N MET A 343 45.13 -10.00 3.47
CA MET A 343 44.17 -10.94 4.07
C MET A 343 44.00 -10.93 5.60
N MET A 344 42.76 -11.08 6.07
CA MET A 344 42.27 -12.16 6.96
C MET A 344 40.74 -12.20 7.00
#